data_AF-A0AAU7BWI0-F1
#
_entry.id   AF-A0AAU7BWI0-F1
#
_cell.length_a   1.000
_cell.length_b   1.000
_cell.length_c   1.000
_cell.angle_alpha   90.00
_cell.angle_beta   90.00
_cell.angle_gamma   90.00
#
_symmetry.space_group_name_H-M   'P 1'
#
loop_
_entity.id
_entity.type
_entity.pdbx_description
1 polymer ?
#
loop_
_entity_poly.entity_id
_entity_poly.type
_entity_poly.pdbx_seq_one_letter_code
_entity_poly.pdbx_strand_id
1 'polypeptide(L)'
;MINKKGQESKFQFYLNWIKEHLSLLVLIPILLGGIWQVIMLWQFGLSYVRFFSISQLVSDGLIILMFVPLIILFSYFIFSYSIDKIRGKDKFEVKLKDYLPAVTLLIFLTSYSIHYITTRYGSSSLIPPFHSIIEFALISLGLYLSIRLNILFEVFTGKNEVLLKEARKLNPLSRIKNITNKNTFKIIGNFLMSLSTLGFFIFYFAFYFVVTINTILSINNYYKPNDLYNIKTVVEKVEKNYNIKKEDFEITYFNDSYIFITSYKLPKKKRDSLVQFKKVSKSEILILKTDAFFKELN
;
A
#
# COMPACT_ATOMS: atom_id res chain seq x y z
N MET A 1 20.13 45.18 23.73
CA MET A 1 19.00 44.22 23.74
C MET A 1 18.62 43.90 22.30
N ILE A 2 19.11 42.80 21.73
CA ILE A 2 18.73 42.35 20.39
C ILE A 2 17.41 41.59 20.53
N ASN A 3 16.40 42.07 19.80
CA ASN A 3 15.02 41.64 19.87
C ASN A 3 14.89 40.17 19.41
N LYS A 4 14.64 39.24 20.35
CA LYS A 4 14.41 37.80 20.11
C LYS A 4 13.03 37.50 19.48
N LYS A 5 12.47 38.45 18.72
CA LYS A 5 11.27 38.23 17.91
C LYS A 5 11.71 37.75 16.53
N GLY A 6 11.43 36.50 16.18
CA GLY A 6 11.43 36.11 14.76
C GLY A 6 12.02 34.75 14.39
N GLN A 7 12.33 33.87 15.33
CA GLN A 7 12.48 32.45 14.99
C GLN A 7 11.28 31.71 15.55
N GLU A 8 10.20 31.67 14.76
CA GLU A 8 9.27 30.54 14.90
C GLU A 8 10.11 29.27 14.85
N SER A 9 9.91 28.38 15.82
CA SER A 9 10.60 27.10 15.78
C SER A 9 10.20 26.40 14.48
N LYS A 10 11.14 25.69 13.84
CA LYS A 10 10.85 24.93 12.61
C LYS A 10 9.58 24.08 12.75
N PHE A 11 9.32 23.59 13.95
CA PHE A 11 8.10 22.88 14.31
C PHE A 11 6.81 23.71 14.13
N GLN A 12 6.77 24.96 14.61
CA GLN A 12 5.62 25.85 14.41
C GLN A 12 5.40 26.15 12.92
N PHE A 13 6.47 26.35 12.16
CA PHE A 13 6.38 26.49 10.70
C PHE A 13 5.72 25.28 10.05
N TYR A 14 6.15 24.04 10.38
CA TYR A 14 5.55 22.82 9.83
C TYR A 14 4.10 22.63 10.27
N LEU A 15 3.75 22.95 11.52
CA LEU A 15 2.36 22.88 11.99
C LEU A 15 1.46 23.85 11.25
N ASN A 16 1.93 25.09 11.05
CA ASN A 16 1.18 26.10 10.30
C ASN A 16 1.01 25.65 8.84
N TRP A 17 2.08 25.14 8.21
CA TRP A 17 2.02 24.60 6.86
C TRP A 17 1.01 23.44 6.72
N ILE A 18 1.02 22.47 7.65
CA ILE A 18 0.06 21.35 7.65
C ILE A 18 -1.38 21.86 7.81
N LYS A 19 -1.60 22.82 8.70
CA LYS A 19 -2.94 23.42 8.90
C LYS A 19 -3.44 24.12 7.64
N GLU A 20 -2.56 24.87 6.97
CA GLU A 20 -2.87 25.57 5.72
C GLU A 20 -3.17 24.59 4.57
N HIS A 21 -2.56 23.41 4.57
CA HIS A 21 -2.69 22.41 3.50
C HIS A 21 -3.48 21.17 3.90
N LEU A 22 -4.20 21.19 5.04
CA LEU A 22 -4.92 20.03 5.58
C LEU A 22 -5.92 19.46 4.57
N SER A 23 -6.66 20.34 3.90
CA SER A 23 -7.63 19.93 2.87
C SER A 23 -6.96 19.19 1.71
N LEU A 24 -5.77 19.63 1.28
CA LEU A 24 -5.01 18.98 0.21
C LEU A 24 -4.47 17.61 0.67
N LEU A 25 -3.94 17.56 1.90
CA LEU A 25 -3.44 16.32 2.51
C LEU A 25 -4.53 15.26 2.66
N VAL A 26 -5.77 15.67 2.93
CA VAL A 26 -6.93 14.76 2.99
C VAL A 26 -7.41 14.39 1.59
N LEU A 27 -7.47 15.35 0.67
CA LEU A 27 -8.03 15.17 -0.67
C LEU A 27 -7.18 14.25 -1.55
N ILE A 28 -5.84 14.38 -1.53
CA ILE A 28 -4.94 13.59 -2.38
C ILE A 28 -5.13 12.08 -2.19
N PRO A 29 -5.05 11.51 -0.97
CA PRO A 29 -5.21 10.07 -0.77
C PRO A 29 -6.62 9.59 -1.11
N ILE A 30 -7.65 10.40 -0.87
CA ILE A 30 -9.02 10.11 -1.31
C ILE A 30 -9.08 10.04 -2.85
N LEU A 31 -8.56 11.03 -3.57
CA LEU A 31 -8.59 11.01 -5.05
C LEU A 31 -7.78 9.85 -5.63
N LEU A 32 -6.59 9.59 -5.10
CA LEU A 32 -5.74 8.48 -5.55
C LEU A 32 -6.39 7.12 -5.29
N GLY A 33 -6.98 6.93 -4.11
CA GLY A 33 -7.75 5.72 -3.79
C GLY A 33 -8.92 5.52 -4.75
N GLY A 34 -9.57 6.61 -5.16
CA GLY A 34 -10.76 6.55 -6.01
C GLY A 34 -10.43 6.24 -7.46
N ILE A 35 -9.38 6.89 -7.98
CA ILE A 35 -8.81 6.56 -9.28
C ILE A 35 -8.40 5.08 -9.30
N TRP A 36 -7.72 4.62 -8.24
CA TRP A 36 -7.31 3.22 -8.11
C TRP A 36 -8.50 2.27 -8.11
N GLN A 37 -9.52 2.52 -7.30
CA GLN A 37 -10.72 1.68 -7.21
C GLN A 37 -11.48 1.62 -8.55
N VAL A 38 -11.58 2.75 -9.26
CA VAL A 38 -12.19 2.80 -10.59
C VAL A 38 -11.38 1.98 -11.60
N ILE A 39 -10.06 2.07 -11.58
CA ILE A 39 -9.18 1.24 -12.43
C ILE A 39 -9.39 -0.25 -12.13
N MET A 40 -9.42 -0.63 -10.85
CA MET A 40 -9.66 -2.02 -10.43
C MET A 40 -11.04 -2.52 -10.90
N LEU A 41 -12.10 -1.72 -10.73
CA LEU A 41 -13.44 -2.07 -11.20
C LEU A 41 -13.49 -2.17 -12.73
N TRP A 42 -12.83 -1.26 -13.44
CA TRP A 42 -12.76 -1.28 -14.89
C TRP A 42 -12.07 -2.54 -15.42
N GLN A 43 -11.04 -3.04 -14.72
CA GLN A 43 -10.38 -4.30 -15.07
C GLN A 43 -11.33 -5.52 -14.99
N PHE A 44 -12.31 -5.53 -14.08
CA PHE A 44 -13.37 -6.55 -14.05
C PHE A 44 -14.41 -6.37 -15.18
N GLY A 45 -14.51 -5.17 -15.73
CA GLY A 45 -15.38 -4.78 -16.82
C GLY A 45 -15.98 -3.40 -16.58
N LEU A 46 -16.25 -2.66 -17.64
CA LEU A 46 -16.82 -1.30 -17.56
C LEU A 46 -18.14 -1.27 -16.76
N SER A 47 -18.92 -2.36 -16.79
CA SER A 47 -20.16 -2.51 -16.02
C SER A 47 -19.96 -2.56 -14.51
N TYR A 48 -18.74 -2.82 -14.00
CA TYR A 48 -18.47 -2.83 -12.56
C TYR A 48 -18.14 -1.44 -12.02
N VAL A 49 -17.72 -0.50 -12.87
CA VAL A 49 -17.46 0.90 -12.46
C VAL A 49 -18.72 1.55 -11.86
N ARG A 50 -19.91 1.10 -12.26
CA ARG A 50 -21.18 1.60 -11.70
C ARG A 50 -21.40 1.26 -10.22
N PHE A 51 -20.68 0.27 -9.70
CA PHE A 51 -20.72 -0.10 -8.29
C PHE A 51 -19.75 0.73 -7.44
N PHE A 52 -18.98 1.63 -8.05
CA PHE A 52 -18.15 2.59 -7.33
C PHE A 52 -19.04 3.50 -6.46
N SER A 53 -18.77 3.54 -5.16
CA SER A 53 -19.45 4.44 -4.22
C SER A 53 -18.51 5.52 -3.71
N ILE A 54 -18.93 6.77 -3.85
CA ILE A 54 -18.21 7.94 -3.34
C ILE A 54 -18.14 7.91 -1.81
N SER A 55 -19.15 7.33 -1.13
CA SER A 55 -19.17 7.23 0.33
C SER A 55 -18.08 6.27 0.84
N GLN A 56 -17.89 5.13 0.15
CA GLN A 56 -16.80 4.19 0.41
C GLN A 56 -15.44 4.84 0.21
N LEU A 57 -15.31 5.68 -0.83
CA LEU A 57 -14.05 6.34 -1.11
C LEU A 57 -13.55 7.21 0.07
N VAL A 58 -14.46 7.95 0.70
CA VAL A 58 -14.12 8.78 1.86
C VAL A 58 -13.68 7.90 3.03
N SER A 59 -14.39 6.79 3.29
CA SER A 59 -14.03 5.83 4.33
C SER A 59 -12.65 5.21 4.09
N ASP A 60 -12.37 4.78 2.86
CA ASP A 60 -11.10 4.14 2.48
C ASP A 60 -9.94 5.14 2.54
N GLY A 61 -10.14 6.38 2.08
CA GLY A 61 -9.15 7.45 2.19
C GLY A 61 -8.84 7.83 3.63
N LEU A 62 -9.84 7.85 4.52
CA LEU A 62 -9.66 8.08 5.95
C LEU A 62 -8.88 6.93 6.63
N ILE A 63 -9.15 5.68 6.24
CA ILE A 63 -8.39 4.53 6.71
C ILE A 63 -6.90 4.69 6.33
N ILE A 64 -6.59 5.03 5.08
CA ILE A 64 -5.21 5.30 4.64
C ILE A 64 -4.60 6.45 5.43
N LEU A 65 -5.33 7.55 5.61
CA LEU A 65 -4.89 8.71 6.41
C LEU A 65 -4.65 8.38 7.88
N MET A 66 -5.33 7.38 8.44
CA MET A 66 -5.08 6.92 9.81
C MET A 66 -3.80 6.06 9.88
N PHE A 67 -3.63 5.13 8.94
CA PHE A 67 -2.53 4.18 8.98
C PHE A 67 -1.18 4.77 8.54
N VAL A 68 -1.15 5.59 7.48
CA VAL A 68 0.11 6.14 6.93
C VAL A 68 0.90 6.96 7.96
N PRO A 69 0.31 7.93 8.68
CA PRO A 69 1.03 8.66 9.72
C PRO A 69 1.48 7.76 10.87
N LEU A 70 0.70 6.74 11.21
CA LEU A 70 1.03 5.79 12.26
C LEU A 70 2.25 4.94 11.88
N ILE A 71 2.33 4.51 10.62
CA ILE A 71 3.51 3.84 10.05
C ILE A 71 4.72 4.78 10.09
N ILE A 72 4.58 6.03 9.64
CA ILE A 72 5.68 7.01 9.64
C ILE A 72 6.17 7.28 11.07
N LEU A 73 5.27 7.48 12.03
CA LEU A 73 5.60 7.70 13.44
C LEU A 73 6.27 6.48 14.05
N PHE A 74 5.78 5.28 13.75
CA PHE A 74 6.37 4.03 14.22
C PHE A 74 7.78 3.82 13.65
N SER A 75 7.96 4.03 12.34
CA SER A 75 9.27 4.01 11.68
C SER A 75 10.22 5.05 12.27
N TYR A 76 9.73 6.28 12.53
CA TYR A 76 10.51 7.34 13.16
C TYR A 76 10.92 6.98 14.58
N PHE A 77 10.00 6.47 15.41
CA PHE A 77 10.29 6.08 16.79
C PHE A 77 11.32 4.96 16.86
N ILE A 78 11.18 3.95 16.00
CA ILE A 78 12.16 2.88 15.86
C ILE A 78 13.53 3.45 15.45
N PHE A 79 13.55 4.42 14.53
CA PHE A 79 14.77 5.06 14.04
C PHE A 79 15.45 5.98 15.09
N SER A 80 14.68 6.79 15.81
CA SER A 80 15.21 7.71 16.83
C SER A 80 15.79 6.95 18.03
N TYR A 81 15.05 5.95 18.53
CA TYR A 81 15.52 5.04 19.59
C TYR A 81 16.83 4.35 19.21
N SER A 82 16.98 4.03 17.92
CA SER A 82 18.18 3.41 17.37
C SER A 82 19.40 4.34 17.38
N ILE A 83 19.21 5.62 17.01
CA ILE A 83 20.29 6.62 16.92
C ILE A 83 20.74 7.11 18.30
N ASP A 84 19.82 7.31 19.24
CA ASP A 84 20.17 7.85 20.56
C ASP A 84 21.05 6.88 21.35
N LYS A 85 20.80 5.57 21.22
CA LYS A 85 21.67 4.54 21.79
C LYS A 85 23.07 4.53 21.16
N ILE A 86 23.18 4.96 19.91
CA ILE A 86 24.44 5.02 19.17
C ILE A 86 25.26 6.26 19.54
N ARG A 87 24.61 7.41 19.73
CA ARG A 87 25.30 8.66 20.08
C ARG A 87 25.76 8.71 21.54
N GLY A 88 25.21 7.86 22.41
CA GLY A 88 25.36 8.01 23.87
C GLY A 88 26.56 7.36 24.57
N LYS A 89 27.45 6.55 23.95
CA LYS A 89 28.54 5.88 24.70
C LYS A 89 29.85 5.66 23.92
N ASP A 90 30.95 6.13 24.51
CA ASP A 90 32.35 6.05 24.03
C ASP A 90 32.97 4.64 23.94
N LYS A 91 32.24 3.57 24.23
CA LYS A 91 32.74 2.19 24.03
C LYS A 91 31.62 1.31 23.48
N PHE A 92 31.65 1.14 22.17
CA PHE A 92 30.79 0.20 21.45
C PHE A 92 31.30 -1.23 21.66
N GLU A 93 30.93 -1.84 22.78
CA GLU A 93 30.83 -3.30 22.85
C GLU A 93 29.50 -3.68 22.23
N VAL A 94 29.54 -4.24 21.01
CA VAL A 94 28.35 -4.81 20.39
C VAL A 94 28.01 -6.08 21.16
N LYS A 95 26.88 -6.07 21.88
CA LYS A 95 26.43 -7.23 22.67
C LYS A 95 25.48 -8.05 21.81
N LEU A 96 25.42 -9.36 22.03
CA LEU A 96 24.55 -10.29 21.27
C LEU A 96 23.07 -9.82 21.20
N LYS A 97 22.60 -9.15 22.26
CA LYS A 97 21.27 -8.51 22.32
C LYS A 97 21.01 -7.44 21.26
N ASP A 98 22.06 -6.86 20.68
CA ASP A 98 21.97 -5.87 19.61
C ASP A 98 21.71 -6.55 18.24
N TYR A 99 21.99 -7.85 18.11
CA TYR A 99 21.66 -8.69 16.94
C TYR A 99 20.35 -9.47 17.09
N LEU A 100 19.82 -9.56 18.30
CA LEU A 100 18.57 -10.28 18.60
C LEU A 100 17.42 -9.88 17.63
N PRO A 101 17.19 -8.59 17.33
CA PRO A 101 16.16 -8.20 16.37
C PRO A 101 16.38 -8.76 14.95
N ALA A 102 17.63 -8.88 14.51
CA ALA A 102 17.97 -9.41 13.19
C ALA A 102 17.84 -10.95 13.13
N VAL A 103 18.12 -11.65 14.25
CA VAL A 103 17.94 -13.10 14.35
C VAL A 103 16.46 -13.46 14.47
N THR A 104 15.69 -12.77 15.31
CA THR A 104 14.23 -12.96 15.42
C THR A 104 13.54 -12.73 14.09
N LEU A 105 14.05 -11.76 13.32
CA LEU A 105 13.63 -11.51 11.95
C LEU A 105 13.99 -12.65 10.99
N LEU A 106 15.23 -13.16 11.00
CA LEU A 106 15.63 -14.24 10.10
C LEU A 106 14.73 -15.46 10.29
N ILE A 107 14.38 -15.75 11.55
CA ILE A 107 13.42 -16.77 11.94
C ILE A 107 12.04 -16.44 11.39
N PHE A 108 11.54 -15.20 11.58
CA PHE A 108 10.24 -14.80 11.04
C PHE A 108 10.17 -14.90 9.50
N LEU A 109 11.22 -14.47 8.78
CA LEU A 109 11.31 -14.53 7.32
C LEU A 109 11.37 -15.97 6.79
N THR A 110 12.11 -16.85 7.46
CA THR A 110 12.16 -18.27 7.08
C THR A 110 10.84 -18.96 7.38
N SER A 111 10.22 -18.72 8.55
CA SER A 111 8.89 -19.23 8.88
C SER A 111 7.82 -18.74 7.89
N TYR A 112 7.89 -17.48 7.46
CA TYR A 112 6.99 -16.93 6.46
C TYR A 112 7.23 -17.49 5.06
N SER A 113 8.48 -17.61 4.61
CA SER A 113 8.80 -18.18 3.29
C SER A 113 8.29 -19.62 3.19
N ILE A 114 8.42 -20.39 4.26
CA ILE A 114 7.84 -21.73 4.38
C ILE A 114 6.31 -21.64 4.30
N HIS A 115 5.66 -20.76 5.07
CA HIS A 115 4.21 -20.57 5.03
C HIS A 115 3.70 -20.20 3.62
N TYR A 116 4.32 -19.20 2.97
CA TYR A 116 3.98 -18.75 1.62
C TYR A 116 4.14 -19.85 0.57
N ILE A 117 5.25 -20.61 0.62
CA ILE A 117 5.43 -21.78 -0.27
C ILE A 117 4.34 -22.81 0.00
N THR A 118 4.03 -23.09 1.27
CA THR A 118 2.98 -24.05 1.62
C THR A 118 1.58 -23.58 1.27
N THR A 119 1.25 -22.28 1.28
CA THR A 119 -0.07 -21.78 0.87
C THR A 119 -0.19 -21.59 -0.64
N ARG A 120 0.89 -21.23 -1.33
CA ARG A 120 0.90 -21.04 -2.79
C ARG A 120 0.89 -22.36 -3.54
N TYR A 121 1.62 -23.36 -3.04
CA TYR A 121 1.73 -24.68 -3.68
C TYR A 121 0.93 -25.76 -2.97
N GLY A 122 0.59 -25.57 -1.69
CA GLY A 122 -0.39 -26.40 -0.99
C GLY A 122 -1.80 -25.87 -1.27
N SER A 123 -2.41 -26.45 -2.30
CA SER A 123 -3.84 -26.42 -2.61
C SER A 123 -4.75 -26.16 -1.38
N SER A 124 -5.18 -24.91 -1.15
CA SER A 124 -6.55 -24.59 -0.72
C SER A 124 -6.83 -23.08 -0.71
N SER A 125 -7.89 -22.76 -1.44
CA SER A 125 -8.50 -21.48 -1.83
C SER A 125 -9.02 -20.54 -0.72
N LEU A 126 -8.49 -20.56 0.52
CA LEU A 126 -9.30 -20.07 1.65
C LEU A 126 -8.82 -18.86 2.46
N ILE A 127 -7.66 -18.22 2.22
CA ILE A 127 -7.31 -17.03 3.03
C ILE A 127 -6.63 -15.89 2.24
N PRO A 128 -7.36 -15.14 1.40
CA PRO A 128 -6.83 -14.00 0.66
C PRO A 128 -6.42 -12.76 1.49
N PRO A 129 -7.15 -12.32 2.55
CA PRO A 129 -6.89 -11.00 3.13
C PRO A 129 -5.70 -10.97 4.10
N PHE A 130 -5.24 -12.12 4.61
CA PHE A 130 -4.08 -12.15 5.50
C PHE A 130 -2.74 -12.08 4.76
N HIS A 131 -2.67 -12.44 3.47
CA HIS A 131 -1.45 -12.31 2.68
C HIS A 131 -1.02 -10.84 2.52
N SER A 132 -1.94 -9.91 2.29
CA SER A 132 -1.60 -8.50 2.06
C SER A 132 -1.10 -7.78 3.32
N ILE A 133 -1.66 -8.06 4.50
CA ILE A 133 -1.21 -7.48 5.78
C ILE A 133 0.21 -7.99 6.13
N ILE A 134 0.48 -9.28 5.88
CA ILE A 134 1.79 -9.86 6.19
C ILE A 134 2.83 -9.40 5.16
N GLU A 135 2.50 -9.33 3.87
CA GLU A 135 3.35 -8.71 2.84
C GLU A 135 3.71 -7.27 3.21
N PHE A 136 2.71 -6.47 3.61
CA PHE A 136 2.91 -5.09 4.06
C PHE A 136 3.85 -5.00 5.28
N ALA A 137 3.68 -5.90 6.26
CA ALA A 137 4.56 -5.99 7.42
C ALA A 137 6.01 -6.33 7.02
N LEU A 138 6.18 -7.23 6.06
CA LEU A 138 7.50 -7.63 5.54
C LEU A 138 8.20 -6.50 4.77
N ILE A 139 7.44 -5.72 4.00
CA ILE A 139 7.93 -4.51 3.30
C ILE A 139 8.40 -3.46 4.29
N SER A 140 7.56 -3.17 5.28
CA SER A 140 7.88 -2.24 6.37
C SER A 140 9.14 -2.67 7.13
N LEU A 141 9.33 -3.98 7.27
CA LEU A 141 10.45 -4.58 7.97
C LEU A 141 11.74 -4.61 7.13
N GLY A 142 11.66 -4.88 5.82
CA GLY A 142 12.78 -4.75 4.89
C GLY A 142 13.32 -3.31 4.84
N LEU A 143 12.41 -2.34 4.83
CA LEU A 143 12.75 -0.92 4.95
C LEU A 143 13.46 -0.63 6.28
N TYR A 144 12.93 -1.10 7.41
CA TYR A 144 13.61 -0.95 8.71
C TYR A 144 15.05 -1.50 8.70
N LEU A 145 15.29 -2.66 8.09
CA LEU A 145 16.61 -3.27 8.05
C LEU A 145 17.59 -2.52 7.16
N SER A 146 17.15 -2.10 5.98
CA SER A 146 17.98 -1.29 5.09
C SER A 146 18.41 0.02 5.76
N ILE A 147 17.50 0.63 6.54
CA ILE A 147 17.80 1.81 7.35
C ILE A 147 18.82 1.45 8.46
N ARG A 148 18.64 0.34 9.17
CA ARG A 148 19.59 -0.11 10.21
C ARG A 148 20.98 -0.41 9.66
N LEU A 149 21.08 -1.03 8.49
CA LEU A 149 22.34 -1.30 7.82
C LEU A 149 23.04 0.00 7.42
N ASN A 150 22.31 0.99 6.94
CA ASN A 150 22.84 2.32 6.65
C ASN A 150 23.36 3.04 7.90
N ILE A 151 22.65 2.95 9.03
CA ILE A 151 23.12 3.54 10.29
C ILE A 151 24.41 2.84 10.78
N LEU A 152 24.46 1.50 10.74
CA LEU A 152 25.65 0.75 11.11
C LEU A 152 26.85 1.15 10.22
N PHE A 153 26.59 1.41 8.94
CA PHE A 153 27.57 1.92 8.00
C PHE A 153 28.09 3.31 8.40
N GLU A 154 27.19 4.25 8.70
CA GLU A 154 27.55 5.63 9.12
C GLU A 154 28.38 5.65 10.42
N VAL A 155 28.04 4.80 11.38
CA VAL A 155 28.82 4.64 12.62
C VAL A 155 30.22 4.10 12.33
N PHE A 156 30.34 3.18 11.39
CA PHE A 156 31.61 2.60 10.99
C PHE A 156 32.49 3.59 10.23
N THR A 157 31.92 4.43 9.37
CA THR A 157 32.64 5.49 8.64
C THR A 157 33.02 6.66 9.55
N GLY A 158 32.15 7.09 10.46
CA GLY A 158 32.44 8.16 11.44
C GLY A 158 33.62 7.83 12.36
N LYS A 159 33.77 6.57 12.80
CA LYS A 159 34.97 6.11 13.52
C LYS A 159 36.26 6.26 12.69
N ASN A 160 36.18 6.13 11.37
CA ASN A 160 37.35 6.30 10.50
C ASN A 160 37.75 7.77 10.38
N GLU A 161 36.80 8.70 10.49
CA GLU A 161 37.10 10.13 10.45
C GLU A 161 37.85 10.59 11.72
N VAL A 162 37.48 10.06 12.90
CA VAL A 162 38.20 10.28 14.15
C VAL A 162 39.62 9.71 14.08
N LEU A 163 39.77 8.46 13.59
CA LEU A 163 41.09 7.84 13.37
C LEU A 163 41.93 8.61 12.35
N LEU A 164 41.31 9.16 11.29
CA LEU A 164 41.98 10.02 10.31
C LEU A 164 42.45 11.33 10.93
N LYS A 165 41.65 11.96 11.81
CA LYS A 165 42.02 13.17 12.55
C LYS A 165 43.20 12.91 13.49
N GLU A 166 43.24 11.78 14.19
CA GLU A 166 44.39 11.39 15.03
C GLU A 166 45.63 11.09 14.18
N ALA A 167 45.49 10.38 13.07
CA ALA A 167 46.58 10.13 12.13
C ALA A 167 47.14 11.43 11.50
N ARG A 168 46.38 12.55 11.53
CA ARG A 168 46.90 13.86 11.09
C ARG A 168 47.99 14.44 11.98
N LYS A 169 48.09 13.97 13.22
CA LYS A 169 49.11 14.39 14.20
C LYS A 169 50.46 13.69 14.01
N LEU A 170 50.55 12.69 13.14
CA LEU A 170 51.78 11.93 12.88
C LEU A 170 52.62 12.56 11.76
N ASN A 171 53.94 12.33 11.82
CA ASN A 171 54.92 12.78 10.81
C ASN A 171 54.57 12.28 9.39
N PRO A 172 54.83 13.06 8.33
CA PRO A 172 54.33 12.80 6.98
C PRO A 172 54.80 11.45 6.39
N LEU A 173 56.02 11.01 6.69
CA LEU A 173 56.58 9.74 6.23
C LEU A 173 55.93 8.50 6.89
N SER A 174 55.64 8.57 8.20
CA SER A 174 54.93 7.49 8.90
C SER A 174 53.44 7.48 8.55
N ARG A 175 52.89 8.62 8.14
CA ARG A 175 51.54 8.78 7.58
C ARG A 175 51.36 7.98 6.29
N ILE A 176 52.28 8.12 5.33
CA ILE A 176 52.17 7.45 4.02
C ILE A 176 52.26 5.93 4.18
N LYS A 177 53.16 5.43 5.04
CA LYS A 177 53.35 3.98 5.25
C LYS A 177 52.22 3.31 6.04
N ASN A 178 51.59 4.01 7.00
CA ASN A 178 50.45 3.46 7.75
C ASN A 178 49.10 3.64 7.02
N ILE A 179 48.95 4.66 6.17
CA ILE A 179 47.72 4.88 5.40
C ILE A 179 47.58 3.84 4.28
N THR A 180 48.69 3.43 3.65
CA THR A 180 48.66 2.71 2.37
C THR A 180 48.20 1.25 2.43
N ASN A 181 48.23 0.58 3.59
CA ASN A 181 47.85 -0.85 3.63
C ASN A 181 46.60 -1.18 4.46
N LYS A 182 46.35 -0.50 5.59
CA LYS A 182 45.22 -0.85 6.48
C LYS A 182 43.98 0.05 6.29
N ASN A 183 44.17 1.33 5.99
CA ASN A 183 43.07 2.27 5.80
C ASN A 183 42.47 2.20 4.39
N THR A 184 43.29 1.97 3.36
CA THR A 184 42.82 1.80 1.97
C THR A 184 41.87 0.61 1.83
N PHE A 185 42.24 -0.55 2.38
CA PHE A 185 41.37 -1.73 2.41
C PHE A 185 40.06 -1.48 3.16
N LYS A 186 40.09 -0.71 4.25
CA LYS A 186 38.90 -0.36 5.01
C LYS A 186 37.97 0.60 4.25
N ILE A 187 38.53 1.58 3.53
CA ILE A 187 37.77 2.52 2.69
C ILE A 187 37.13 1.79 1.51
N ILE A 188 37.90 0.93 0.82
CA ILE A 188 37.40 0.12 -0.29
C ILE A 188 36.31 -0.84 0.20
N GLY A 189 36.53 -1.52 1.33
CA GLY A 189 35.51 -2.40 1.94
C GLY A 189 34.23 -1.66 2.28
N ASN A 190 34.32 -0.44 2.82
CA ASN A 190 33.16 0.41 3.09
C ASN A 190 32.43 0.80 1.80
N PHE A 191 33.17 1.24 0.77
CA PHE A 191 32.58 1.60 -0.51
C PHE A 191 31.82 0.41 -1.12
N LEU A 192 32.44 -0.78 -1.16
CA LEU A 192 31.81 -2.00 -1.63
C LEU A 192 30.57 -2.37 -0.81
N MET A 193 30.59 -2.19 0.51
CA MET A 193 29.43 -2.43 1.38
C MET A 193 28.30 -1.41 1.17
N SER A 194 28.62 -0.15 0.88
CA SER A 194 27.62 0.87 0.53
C SER A 194 26.97 0.58 -0.83
N LEU A 195 27.78 0.09 -1.78
CA LEU A 195 27.29 -0.31 -3.09
C LEU A 195 26.40 -1.56 -2.99
N SER A 196 26.76 -2.51 -2.12
CA SER A 196 25.95 -3.72 -1.89
C SER A 196 24.62 -3.41 -1.19
N THR A 197 24.62 -2.51 -0.20
CA THR A 197 23.39 -2.06 0.46
C THR A 197 22.47 -1.30 -0.48
N LEU A 198 23.00 -0.42 -1.33
CA LEU A 198 22.23 0.23 -2.39
C LEU A 198 21.67 -0.78 -3.39
N GLY A 199 22.49 -1.74 -3.83
CA GLY A 199 22.05 -2.82 -4.72
C GLY A 199 20.93 -3.66 -4.11
N PHE A 200 21.03 -3.97 -2.81
CA PHE A 200 19.99 -4.69 -2.07
C PHE A 200 18.69 -3.87 -1.97
N PHE A 201 18.79 -2.56 -1.74
CA PHE A 201 17.64 -1.67 -1.73
C PHE A 201 16.93 -1.62 -3.10
N ILE A 202 17.69 -1.47 -4.18
CA ILE A 202 17.15 -1.46 -5.55
C ILE A 202 16.50 -2.81 -5.88
N PHE A 203 17.17 -3.91 -5.54
CA PHE A 203 16.64 -5.26 -5.73
C PHE A 203 15.31 -5.45 -4.97
N TYR A 204 15.27 -5.00 -3.71
CA TYR A 204 14.08 -5.09 -2.88
C TYR A 204 12.91 -4.27 -3.46
N PHE A 205 13.20 -3.04 -3.90
CA PHE A 205 12.21 -2.19 -4.55
C PHE A 205 11.67 -2.82 -5.84
N ALA A 206 12.56 -3.34 -6.69
CA ALA A 206 12.17 -4.03 -7.91
C ALA A 206 11.34 -5.29 -7.63
N PHE A 207 11.73 -6.08 -6.62
CA PHE A 207 10.98 -7.25 -6.20
C PHE A 207 9.59 -6.89 -5.70
N TYR A 208 9.47 -5.87 -4.84
CA TYR A 208 8.18 -5.34 -4.37
C TYR A 208 7.30 -4.89 -5.54
N PHE A 209 7.88 -4.17 -6.49
CA PHE A 209 7.17 -3.72 -7.69
C PHE A 209 6.65 -4.91 -8.51
N VAL A 210 7.48 -5.93 -8.75
CA VAL A 210 7.09 -7.15 -9.47
C VAL A 210 5.98 -7.91 -8.75
N VAL A 211 6.09 -8.09 -7.43
CA VAL A 211 5.04 -8.73 -6.62
C VAL A 211 3.74 -7.93 -6.72
N THR A 212 3.80 -6.61 -6.57
CA THR A 212 2.63 -5.73 -6.67
C THR A 212 1.94 -5.88 -8.03
N ILE A 213 2.71 -5.80 -9.13
CA ILE A 213 2.19 -5.98 -10.49
C ILE A 213 1.59 -7.38 -10.67
N ASN A 214 2.26 -8.42 -10.21
CA ASN A 214 1.75 -9.79 -10.30
C ASN A 214 0.45 -9.96 -9.50
N THR A 215 0.36 -9.37 -8.30
CA THR A 215 -0.86 -9.39 -7.49
C THR A 215 -1.99 -8.69 -8.23
N ILE A 216 -1.75 -7.49 -8.78
CA ILE A 216 -2.73 -6.75 -9.59
C ILE A 216 -3.20 -7.59 -10.79
N LEU A 217 -2.28 -8.17 -11.55
CA LEU A 217 -2.60 -9.01 -12.70
C LEU A 217 -3.34 -10.29 -12.30
N SER A 218 -3.05 -10.84 -11.11
CA SER A 218 -3.70 -12.04 -10.60
C SER A 218 -5.14 -11.80 -10.13
N ILE A 219 -5.45 -10.58 -9.65
CA ILE A 219 -6.80 -10.20 -9.20
C ILE A 219 -7.81 -10.32 -10.35
N ASN A 220 -7.39 -10.02 -11.59
CA ASN A 220 -8.23 -10.17 -12.78
C ASN A 220 -8.73 -11.61 -13.00
N ASN A 221 -7.97 -12.60 -12.54
CA ASN A 221 -8.34 -14.01 -12.67
C ASN A 221 -9.11 -14.55 -11.45
N TYR A 222 -9.05 -13.86 -10.30
CA TYR A 222 -9.50 -14.42 -9.02
C TYR A 222 -10.94 -14.05 -8.64
N TYR A 223 -11.46 -12.91 -9.11
CA TYR A 223 -12.70 -12.33 -8.60
C TYR A 223 -13.73 -12.01 -9.69
N LYS A 224 -13.97 -12.93 -10.64
CA LYS A 224 -15.26 -12.89 -11.34
C LYS A 224 -16.27 -13.66 -10.49
N PRO A 225 -17.12 -12.99 -9.68
CA PRO A 225 -18.13 -13.69 -8.90
C PRO A 225 -19.03 -14.47 -9.86
N ASN A 226 -19.01 -15.79 -9.74
CA ASN A 226 -19.83 -16.67 -10.58
C ASN A 226 -21.31 -16.54 -10.25
N ASP A 227 -21.65 -16.06 -9.05
CA ASP A 227 -23.01 -15.85 -8.60
C ASP A 227 -23.15 -14.49 -7.91
N LEU A 228 -23.69 -13.51 -8.63
CA LEU A 228 -23.99 -12.19 -8.09
C LEU A 228 -25.34 -12.28 -7.37
N TYR A 229 -25.32 -12.83 -6.15
CA TYR A 229 -26.50 -13.04 -5.31
C TYR A 229 -27.40 -11.79 -5.23
N ASN A 230 -26.81 -10.61 -5.04
CA ASN A 230 -27.56 -9.35 -5.00
C ASN A 230 -28.30 -9.07 -6.31
N ILE A 231 -27.71 -9.36 -7.47
CA ILE A 231 -28.39 -9.19 -8.76
C ILE A 231 -29.54 -10.18 -8.86
N LYS A 232 -29.34 -11.43 -8.43
CA LYS A 232 -30.40 -12.45 -8.41
C LYS A 232 -31.57 -12.01 -7.54
N THR A 233 -31.32 -11.52 -6.32
CA THR A 233 -32.33 -11.00 -5.40
C THR A 233 -33.11 -9.83 -6.01
N VAL A 234 -32.41 -8.89 -6.66
CA VAL A 234 -33.04 -7.75 -7.34
C VAL A 234 -33.93 -8.24 -8.47
N VAL A 235 -33.45 -9.16 -9.31
CA VAL A 235 -34.23 -9.74 -10.40
C VAL A 235 -35.50 -10.41 -9.87
N GLU A 236 -35.39 -11.28 -8.88
CA GLU A 236 -36.53 -12.01 -8.30
C GLU A 236 -37.56 -11.06 -7.66
N LYS A 237 -37.12 -10.05 -6.92
CA LYS A 237 -38.02 -9.05 -6.32
C LYS A 237 -38.70 -8.18 -7.38
N VAL A 238 -38.04 -7.88 -8.49
CA VAL A 238 -38.64 -7.11 -9.60
C VAL A 238 -39.69 -7.94 -10.32
N GLU A 239 -39.39 -9.20 -10.63
CA GLU A 239 -40.35 -10.12 -11.23
C GLU A 239 -41.61 -10.26 -10.36
N LYS A 240 -41.41 -10.44 -9.04
CA LYS A 240 -42.50 -10.63 -8.09
C LYS A 240 -43.34 -9.37 -7.87
N ASN A 241 -42.70 -8.23 -7.60
CA ASN A 241 -43.41 -7.03 -7.15
C ASN A 241 -44.00 -6.20 -8.29
N TYR A 242 -43.42 -6.29 -9.50
CA TYR A 242 -43.84 -5.50 -10.66
C TYR A 242 -44.44 -6.36 -11.79
N ASN A 243 -44.43 -7.69 -11.65
CA ASN A 243 -44.94 -8.63 -12.66
C ASN A 243 -44.26 -8.46 -14.03
N ILE A 244 -42.96 -8.15 -14.03
CA ILE A 244 -42.14 -7.98 -15.25
C ILE A 244 -41.22 -9.19 -15.37
N LYS A 245 -41.29 -9.94 -16.47
CA LYS A 245 -40.41 -11.10 -16.69
C LYS A 245 -38.94 -10.67 -16.77
N LYS A 246 -38.01 -11.49 -16.27
CA LYS A 246 -36.55 -11.27 -16.31
C LYS A 246 -36.01 -10.88 -17.69
N GLU A 247 -36.57 -11.46 -18.74
CA GLU A 247 -36.16 -11.19 -20.12
C GLU A 247 -36.60 -9.81 -20.63
N ASP A 248 -37.56 -9.19 -19.95
CA ASP A 248 -38.23 -7.96 -20.34
C ASP A 248 -37.81 -6.74 -19.53
N PHE A 249 -36.74 -6.87 -18.74
CA PHE A 249 -36.06 -5.74 -18.16
C PHE A 249 -34.55 -5.93 -18.08
N GLU A 250 -33.85 -4.83 -17.86
CA GLU A 250 -32.40 -4.80 -17.66
C GLU A 250 -32.03 -3.86 -16.51
N ILE A 251 -31.14 -4.32 -15.62
CA ILE A 251 -30.56 -3.48 -14.57
C ILE A 251 -29.47 -2.62 -15.21
N THR A 252 -29.83 -1.37 -15.51
CA THR A 252 -28.95 -0.41 -16.17
C THR A 252 -27.94 0.21 -15.20
N TYR A 253 -28.36 0.51 -13.97
CA TYR A 253 -27.49 1.07 -12.93
C TYR A 253 -27.87 0.49 -11.56
N PHE A 254 -26.88 0.25 -10.71
CA PHE A 254 -27.07 -0.28 -9.36
C PHE A 254 -25.94 0.23 -8.47
N ASN A 255 -26.28 1.01 -7.44
CA ASN A 255 -25.37 1.46 -6.39
C ASN A 255 -25.95 1.18 -4.99
N ASP A 256 -25.30 1.74 -3.96
CA ASP A 256 -25.70 1.59 -2.56
C ASP A 256 -27.12 2.13 -2.24
N SER A 257 -27.60 3.10 -3.02
CA SER A 257 -28.83 3.85 -2.72
C SER A 257 -29.99 3.53 -3.65
N TYR A 258 -29.70 3.27 -4.93
CA TYR A 258 -30.68 3.15 -6.00
C TYR A 258 -30.34 2.05 -7.01
N ILE A 259 -31.40 1.49 -7.58
CA ILE A 259 -31.40 0.51 -8.66
C ILE A 259 -32.24 1.08 -9.80
N PHE A 260 -31.64 1.19 -10.99
CA PHE A 260 -32.31 1.69 -12.19
C PHE A 260 -32.55 0.53 -13.14
N ILE A 261 -33.82 0.30 -13.42
CA ILE A 261 -34.29 -0.81 -14.23
C ILE A 261 -34.97 -0.24 -15.46
N THR A 262 -34.47 -0.63 -16.63
CA THR A 262 -35.16 -0.36 -17.89
C THR A 262 -36.12 -1.51 -18.16
N SER A 263 -37.42 -1.26 -18.06
CA SER A 263 -38.46 -2.19 -18.45
C SER A 263 -38.85 -1.95 -19.90
N TYR A 264 -39.01 -3.03 -20.66
CA TYR A 264 -39.36 -2.98 -22.06
C TYR A 264 -40.81 -3.44 -22.27
N LYS A 265 -41.60 -2.63 -22.98
CA LYS A 265 -43.04 -2.95 -23.21
C LYS A 265 -43.26 -4.16 -24.11
N LEU A 266 -42.29 -4.47 -24.96
CA LEU A 266 -42.37 -5.57 -25.90
C LEU A 266 -41.56 -6.77 -25.38
N PRO A 267 -42.09 -8.00 -25.48
CA PRO A 267 -41.35 -9.21 -25.13
C PRO A 267 -40.04 -9.33 -25.90
N LYS A 268 -38.98 -9.84 -25.27
CA LYS A 268 -37.62 -9.97 -25.85
C LYS A 268 -37.61 -10.54 -27.27
N LYS A 269 -38.34 -11.65 -27.52
CA LYS A 269 -38.47 -12.26 -28.86
C LYS A 269 -38.94 -11.29 -29.95
N LYS A 270 -39.86 -10.37 -29.62
CA LYS A 270 -40.35 -9.33 -30.54
C LYS A 270 -39.38 -8.14 -30.62
N ARG A 271 -38.60 -7.86 -29.58
CA ARG A 271 -37.56 -6.81 -29.63
C ARG A 271 -36.42 -7.23 -30.54
N ASP A 272 -35.95 -8.46 -30.41
CA ASP A 272 -34.83 -8.97 -31.19
C ASP A 272 -35.14 -8.97 -32.70
N SER A 273 -36.40 -9.19 -33.10
CA SER A 273 -36.84 -9.03 -34.49
C SER A 273 -36.95 -7.57 -34.95
N LEU A 274 -37.18 -6.62 -34.04
CA LEU A 274 -37.29 -5.18 -34.33
C LEU A 274 -35.94 -4.46 -34.34
N VAL A 275 -34.92 -4.98 -33.66
CA VAL A 275 -33.55 -4.43 -33.67
C VAL A 275 -32.98 -4.43 -35.09
N GLN A 276 -33.35 -5.41 -35.92
CA GLN A 276 -33.01 -5.44 -37.35
C GLN A 276 -33.54 -4.22 -38.12
N PHE A 277 -34.58 -3.55 -37.62
CA PHE A 277 -35.24 -2.40 -38.25
C PHE A 277 -34.89 -1.05 -37.62
N LYS A 278 -33.87 -0.98 -36.74
CA LYS A 278 -33.45 0.25 -36.02
C LYS A 278 -34.58 0.98 -35.26
N LYS A 279 -35.71 0.33 -34.98
CA LYS A 279 -36.78 0.91 -34.16
C LYS A 279 -36.51 0.64 -32.69
N VAL A 280 -36.26 1.69 -31.93
CA VAL A 280 -36.10 1.62 -30.46
C VAL A 280 -37.48 1.32 -29.85
N SER A 281 -37.60 0.18 -29.16
CA SER A 281 -38.79 -0.13 -28.36
C SER A 281 -39.00 0.95 -27.31
N LYS A 282 -40.25 1.37 -27.09
CA LYS A 282 -40.59 2.18 -25.91
C LYS A 282 -40.15 1.42 -24.65
N SER A 283 -39.41 2.11 -23.79
CA SER A 283 -38.97 1.61 -22.50
C SER A 283 -39.42 2.57 -21.39
N GLU A 284 -39.53 2.03 -20.19
CA GLU A 284 -39.81 2.78 -18.97
C GLU A 284 -38.66 2.57 -17.99
N ILE A 285 -38.24 3.64 -17.30
CA ILE A 285 -37.18 3.57 -16.30
C ILE A 285 -37.84 3.51 -14.92
N LEU A 286 -37.63 2.42 -14.21
CA LEU A 286 -38.01 2.25 -12.82
C LEU A 286 -36.80 2.57 -11.94
N ILE A 287 -36.96 3.52 -11.01
CA ILE A 287 -35.93 3.88 -10.04
C ILE A 287 -36.37 3.37 -8.68
N LEU A 288 -35.64 2.40 -8.15
CA LEU A 288 -35.97 1.70 -6.92
C LEU A 288 -34.94 2.01 -5.85
N LYS A 289 -35.36 2.19 -4.59
CA LYS A 289 -34.43 2.35 -3.47
C LYS A 289 -33.85 1.00 -3.05
N THR A 290 -32.54 0.92 -2.90
CA THR A 290 -31.83 -0.32 -2.51
C THR A 290 -32.34 -0.88 -1.19
N ASP A 291 -32.66 -0.03 -0.22
CA ASP A 291 -33.17 -0.45 1.10
C ASP A 291 -34.46 -1.27 1.02
N ALA A 292 -35.31 -1.06 0.00
CA ALA A 292 -36.52 -1.84 -0.16
C ALA A 292 -36.25 -3.32 -0.50
N PHE A 293 -35.04 -3.61 -1.02
CA PHE A 293 -34.65 -4.93 -1.49
C PHE A 293 -33.87 -5.73 -0.45
N PHE A 294 -33.10 -5.07 0.41
CA PHE A 294 -32.15 -5.76 1.31
C PHE A 294 -32.48 -5.61 2.80
N LYS A 295 -33.60 -4.97 3.17
CA LYS A 295 -34.05 -4.83 4.56
C LYS A 295 -34.23 -6.14 5.35
N GLU A 296 -34.44 -7.26 4.66
CA GLU A 296 -34.68 -8.58 5.29
C GLU A 296 -33.38 -9.39 5.52
N LEU A 297 -32.22 -8.86 5.08
CA LEU A 297 -30.92 -9.53 5.19
C LEU A 297 -30.04 -8.99 6.32
N ASN A 298 -30.51 -7.94 7.01
CA ASN A 298 -29.89 -7.38 8.21
C ASN A 298 -30.64 -7.85 9.45
#